data_AF-A0A661XPG8-F1
#
_entry.id   AF-A0A661XPG8-F1
#
_cell.length_a   1.000
_cell.length_b   1.000
_cell.length_c   1.000
_cell.angle_alpha   90.00
_cell.angle_beta   90.00
_cell.angle_gamma   90.00
#
_symmetry.space_group_name_H-M   'P 1'
#
loop_
_entity.id
_entity.type
_entity.pdbx_description
1 polymer ?
#
loop_
_entity_poly.entity_id
_entity_poly.type
_entity_poly.pdbx_seq_one_letter_code
_entity_poly.pdbx_strand_id
1 'polypeptide(L)'
;MKKITIFFVLLTHDFKRVINSKHHSLQSAISVVPLFLILIFAVGCDDENQCEPLQAEGVPLLKELETTGIAHFINPTGSSCNEYKAALDAYISYAQKTRNCVEGTDLKELDEFIEEAEIESAKLDCDLIKQCEPVIVQKEQLEEELATTEIQYAENPSTLSCAAYQDALNEYILFAPTAKPCIGPEDLSFFESSVVSAETSVANLDCSQLWVGTFYDGGIIAYFLQPGDAGYDANVLHGLIISHTDQHTETQWGCHFYAYDEFNRNLNGADGHAIGTGKQNTIDILADCGLDEVAAKYCNDLSLNGYDDWYLPSIAELFAIYGNKDAINLNVLGIDGTAFDESLPYWSSTEGGILGAYGVHFGEGSQGQSNKGSTFHVRAVRSF
;
A
#
# COMPACT_ATOMS: atom_id res chain seq x y z
N MET A 1 -49.87 -48.49 18.05
CA MET A 1 -48.61 -47.81 17.75
C MET A 1 -48.82 -46.32 18.00
N LYS A 2 -48.30 -45.81 19.11
CA LYS A 2 -48.25 -44.38 19.35
C LYS A 2 -47.13 -43.79 18.49
N LYS A 3 -47.42 -42.63 17.89
CA LYS A 3 -46.71 -42.06 16.75
C LYS A 3 -45.94 -40.82 17.16
N ILE A 4 -44.84 -40.55 16.47
CA ILE A 4 -44.11 -39.30 16.61
C ILE A 4 -44.81 -38.24 15.75
N THR A 5 -45.25 -37.15 16.37
CA THR A 5 -45.69 -35.94 15.65
C THR A 5 -44.53 -34.95 15.65
N ILE A 6 -44.18 -34.44 14.48
CA ILE A 6 -43.09 -33.50 14.29
C ILE A 6 -43.64 -32.08 14.27
N PHE A 7 -43.12 -31.18 15.11
CA PHE A 7 -43.37 -29.75 15.02
C PHE A 7 -42.16 -29.02 14.46
N PHE A 8 -42.39 -28.24 13.40
CA PHE A 8 -41.41 -27.39 12.73
C PHE A 8 -41.52 -25.93 13.22
N VAL A 9 -40.42 -25.34 13.67
CA VAL A 9 -40.34 -23.91 14.05
C VAL A 9 -39.38 -23.16 13.12
N LEU A 10 -39.90 -22.16 12.41
CA LEU A 10 -39.15 -21.29 11.49
C LEU A 10 -38.48 -20.13 12.25
N LEU A 11 -37.15 -20.16 12.39
CA LEU A 11 -36.34 -19.03 12.92
C LEU A 11 -35.87 -18.10 11.79
N THR A 12 -36.80 -17.54 11.01
CA THR A 12 -36.43 -16.63 9.90
C THR A 12 -36.32 -15.15 10.30
N HIS A 13 -36.83 -14.74 11.47
CA HIS A 13 -37.03 -13.32 11.78
C HIS A 13 -36.02 -12.66 12.73
N ASP A 14 -35.42 -13.38 13.68
CA ASP A 14 -34.48 -12.77 14.64
C ASP A 14 -33.02 -12.73 14.14
N PHE A 15 -32.61 -13.65 13.26
CA PHE A 15 -31.24 -13.70 12.71
C PHE A 15 -30.89 -12.50 11.81
N LYS A 16 -31.85 -11.98 11.05
CA LYS A 16 -31.65 -10.78 10.19
C LYS A 16 -31.36 -9.51 11.00
N ARG A 17 -31.73 -9.43 12.28
CA ARG A 17 -31.56 -8.23 13.10
C ARG A 17 -30.17 -8.08 13.72
N VAL A 18 -29.46 -9.18 13.95
CA VAL A 18 -28.12 -9.18 14.58
C VAL A 18 -27.02 -8.79 13.58
N ILE A 19 -27.21 -9.08 12.29
CA ILE A 19 -26.22 -8.91 11.21
C ILE A 19 -26.14 -7.48 10.66
N ASN A 20 -27.13 -6.63 10.93
CA ASN A 20 -27.22 -5.27 10.38
C ASN A 20 -26.15 -4.28 10.91
N SER A 21 -25.14 -4.73 11.66
CA SER A 21 -24.20 -3.83 12.35
C SER A 21 -22.71 -3.99 12.05
N LYS A 22 -22.21 -5.02 11.34
CA LYS A 22 -20.73 -5.20 11.31
C LYS A 22 -19.93 -5.55 10.06
N HIS A 23 -20.38 -6.22 8.99
CA HIS A 23 -19.47 -6.49 7.86
C HIS A 23 -20.18 -6.57 6.51
N HIS A 24 -19.82 -5.68 5.58
CA HIS A 24 -20.34 -5.63 4.21
C HIS A 24 -19.80 -6.75 3.32
N SER A 25 -18.64 -7.35 3.63
CA SER A 25 -18.04 -8.47 2.88
C SER A 25 -18.69 -9.83 3.12
N LEU A 26 -19.64 -9.92 4.05
CA LEU A 26 -20.42 -11.14 4.35
C LEU A 26 -21.84 -11.09 3.78
N GLN A 27 -22.22 -10.03 3.05
CA GLN A 27 -23.58 -9.85 2.54
C GLN A 27 -23.91 -10.73 1.33
N SER A 28 -22.92 -11.07 0.52
CA SER A 28 -23.08 -11.97 -0.64
C SER A 28 -23.46 -13.37 -0.15
N ALA A 29 -22.71 -13.94 0.80
CA ALA A 29 -22.84 -15.35 1.24
C ALA A 29 -24.19 -15.71 1.90
N ILE A 30 -25.06 -14.73 2.13
CA ILE A 30 -26.37 -14.88 2.78
C ILE A 30 -27.43 -15.46 1.82
N SER A 31 -27.13 -15.59 0.53
CA SER A 31 -28.08 -16.13 -0.46
C SER A 31 -28.24 -17.67 -0.42
N VAL A 32 -27.37 -18.41 0.27
CA VAL A 32 -27.24 -19.87 -0.02
C VAL A 32 -27.18 -20.80 1.19
N VAL A 33 -27.40 -20.35 2.43
CA VAL A 33 -27.50 -21.31 3.56
C VAL A 33 -28.97 -21.75 3.71
N PRO A 34 -29.32 -23.01 3.40
CA PRO A 34 -30.64 -23.54 3.71
C PRO A 34 -30.78 -23.55 5.24
N LEU A 35 -31.83 -22.93 5.74
CA LEU A 35 -32.24 -23.00 7.13
C LEU A 35 -32.46 -24.47 7.53
N PHE A 36 -31.62 -25.06 8.38
CA PHE A 36 -31.99 -26.34 8.99
C PHE A 36 -33.06 -26.15 10.07
N LEU A 37 -34.21 -26.80 9.81
CA LEU A 37 -35.38 -26.87 10.66
C LEU A 37 -35.09 -27.57 12.00
N ILE A 38 -35.54 -26.95 13.10
CA ILE A 38 -35.49 -27.54 14.43
C ILE A 38 -36.71 -28.46 14.62
N LEU A 39 -36.46 -29.77 14.72
CA LEU A 39 -37.44 -30.80 15.10
C LEU A 39 -37.74 -30.72 16.61
N ILE A 40 -38.96 -30.37 17.00
CA ILE A 40 -39.45 -30.59 18.38
C ILE A 40 -40.38 -31.81 18.36
N PHE A 41 -39.98 -32.88 19.04
CA PHE A 41 -40.77 -34.11 19.17
C PHE A 41 -41.86 -33.96 20.26
N ALA A 42 -43.13 -34.25 19.92
CA ALA A 42 -44.21 -34.39 20.91
C ALA A 42 -44.85 -35.80 20.89
N VAL A 43 -44.70 -36.46 22.05
CA VAL A 43 -45.33 -37.64 22.69
C VAL A 43 -46.12 -38.68 21.87
N GLY A 44 -45.69 -39.94 22.10
CA GLY A 44 -46.51 -41.14 22.03
C GLY A 44 -45.89 -42.33 22.80
N CYS A 45 -45.99 -42.39 24.13
CA CYS A 45 -45.37 -43.42 24.99
C CYS A 45 -46.06 -44.80 24.91
N ASP A 46 -45.40 -45.87 24.46
CA ASP A 46 -45.71 -47.27 24.85
C ASP A 46 -44.38 -48.05 24.91
N ASP A 47 -44.19 -48.81 25.99
CA ASP A 47 -42.92 -49.43 26.47
C ASP A 47 -42.33 -50.55 25.57
N GLU A 48 -42.81 -50.72 24.33
CA GLU A 48 -42.34 -51.75 23.37
C GLU A 48 -41.93 -51.16 21.99
N ASN A 49 -41.80 -49.84 21.85
CA ASN A 49 -41.58 -49.21 20.55
C ASN A 49 -40.09 -48.96 20.26
N GLN A 50 -39.58 -49.44 19.13
CA GLN A 50 -38.18 -49.26 18.67
C GLN A 50 -37.75 -47.79 18.48
N CYS A 51 -38.68 -46.85 18.67
CA CYS A 51 -38.54 -45.42 18.43
C CYS A 51 -38.18 -44.60 19.69
N GLU A 52 -38.34 -45.16 20.90
CA GLU A 52 -38.09 -44.45 22.17
C GLU A 52 -36.59 -44.19 22.44
N PRO A 53 -35.65 -45.13 22.19
CA PRO A 53 -34.21 -44.87 22.35
C PRO A 53 -33.70 -43.79 21.39
N LEU A 54 -34.21 -43.78 20.15
CA LEU A 54 -33.88 -42.77 19.15
C LEU A 54 -34.34 -41.37 19.60
N GLN A 55 -35.40 -41.26 20.39
CA GLN A 55 -35.89 -39.96 20.86
C GLN A 55 -34.91 -39.26 21.82
N ALA A 56 -34.20 -40.02 22.65
CA ALA A 56 -33.21 -39.49 23.58
C ALA A 56 -31.93 -38.99 22.89
N GLU A 57 -31.61 -39.55 21.70
CA GLU A 57 -30.40 -39.24 20.94
C GLU A 57 -30.53 -37.99 20.06
N GLY A 58 -31.75 -37.59 19.68
CA GLY A 58 -31.97 -36.50 18.73
C GLY A 58 -31.62 -35.09 19.23
N VAL A 59 -31.93 -34.77 20.49
CA VAL A 59 -31.69 -33.43 21.06
C VAL A 59 -30.19 -33.11 21.16
N PRO A 60 -29.32 -34.02 21.65
CA PRO A 60 -27.86 -33.81 21.61
C PRO A 60 -27.31 -33.61 20.20
N LEU A 61 -27.72 -34.43 19.22
CA LEU A 61 -27.26 -34.35 17.84
C LEU A 61 -27.63 -33.03 17.18
N LEU A 62 -28.88 -32.56 17.38
CA LEU A 62 -29.32 -31.27 16.87
C LEU A 62 -28.47 -30.12 17.44
N LYS A 63 -28.17 -30.17 18.75
CA LYS A 63 -27.35 -29.15 19.39
C LYS A 63 -25.91 -29.14 18.88
N GLU A 64 -25.35 -30.31 18.60
CA GLU A 64 -24.03 -30.45 18.01
C GLU A 64 -24.00 -29.90 16.57
N LEU A 65 -25.01 -30.23 15.76
CA LEU A 65 -25.19 -29.68 14.42
C LEU A 65 -25.28 -28.15 14.42
N GLU A 66 -26.10 -27.58 15.31
CA GLU A 66 -26.23 -26.12 15.44
C GLU A 66 -24.91 -25.47 15.86
N THR A 67 -24.22 -26.05 16.85
CA THR A 67 -22.97 -25.49 17.39
C THR A 67 -21.86 -25.51 16.35
N THR A 68 -21.68 -26.64 15.66
CA THR A 68 -20.64 -26.81 14.63
C THR A 68 -20.96 -26.02 13.36
N GLY A 69 -22.23 -25.94 12.97
CA GLY A 69 -22.68 -25.12 11.85
C GLY A 69 -22.45 -23.63 12.08
N ILE A 70 -22.79 -23.11 13.27
CA ILE A 70 -22.48 -21.72 13.65
C ILE A 70 -20.97 -21.48 13.67
N ALA A 71 -20.19 -22.42 14.22
CA ALA A 71 -18.74 -22.29 14.26
C ALA A 71 -18.12 -22.24 12.85
N HIS A 72 -18.57 -23.11 11.94
CA HIS A 72 -18.15 -23.12 10.55
C HIS A 72 -18.57 -21.85 9.80
N PHE A 73 -19.79 -21.39 10.03
CA PHE A 73 -20.30 -20.17 9.42
C PHE A 73 -19.52 -18.91 9.85
N ILE A 74 -19.18 -18.81 11.14
CA ILE A 74 -18.41 -17.66 11.67
C ILE A 74 -16.96 -17.70 11.20
N ASN A 75 -16.36 -18.89 11.16
CA ASN A 75 -14.96 -19.08 10.81
C ASN A 75 -14.79 -20.34 9.94
N PRO A 76 -14.97 -20.22 8.62
CA PRO A 76 -14.89 -21.36 7.72
C PRO A 76 -13.43 -21.78 7.55
N THR A 77 -13.06 -22.84 8.26
CA THR A 77 -11.76 -23.51 8.19
C THR A 77 -11.97 -24.95 7.79
N GLY A 78 -10.92 -25.61 7.32
CA GLY A 78 -10.96 -27.06 7.08
C GLY A 78 -11.35 -27.83 8.34
N SER A 79 -10.94 -27.36 9.52
CA SER A 79 -11.30 -27.98 10.81
C SER A 79 -12.79 -27.80 11.11
N SER A 80 -13.30 -26.56 11.08
CA SER A 80 -14.70 -26.29 11.37
C SER A 80 -15.65 -26.91 10.33
N CYS A 81 -15.22 -27.01 9.07
CA CYS A 81 -15.95 -27.73 8.02
C CYS A 81 -16.07 -29.22 8.36
N ASN A 82 -14.97 -29.86 8.76
CA ASN A 82 -14.98 -31.28 9.11
C ASN A 82 -15.87 -31.56 10.33
N GLU A 83 -15.84 -30.70 11.35
CA GLU A 83 -16.72 -30.80 12.51
C GLU A 83 -18.20 -30.64 12.13
N TYR A 84 -18.51 -29.64 11.31
CA TYR A 84 -19.87 -29.41 10.83
C TYR A 84 -20.38 -30.57 9.96
N LYS A 85 -19.56 -31.02 9.00
CA LYS A 85 -19.90 -32.14 8.12
C LYS A 85 -20.14 -33.43 8.92
N ALA A 86 -19.30 -33.72 9.91
CA ALA A 86 -19.48 -34.88 10.78
C ALA A 86 -20.79 -34.80 11.59
N ALA A 87 -21.13 -33.63 12.14
CA ALA A 87 -22.39 -33.43 12.86
C ALA A 87 -23.61 -33.55 11.92
N LEU A 88 -23.50 -33.02 10.69
CA LEU A 88 -24.53 -33.12 9.66
C LEU A 88 -24.75 -34.56 9.21
N ASP A 89 -23.69 -35.31 8.93
CA ASP A 89 -23.76 -36.73 8.57
C ASP A 89 -24.36 -37.59 9.70
N ALA A 90 -24.00 -37.30 10.96
CA ALA A 90 -24.58 -37.96 12.13
C ALA A 90 -26.09 -37.67 12.26
N TYR A 91 -26.50 -36.42 12.01
CA TYR A 91 -27.91 -36.03 12.02
C TYR A 91 -28.70 -36.66 10.87
N ILE A 92 -28.14 -36.72 9.65
CA ILE A 92 -28.74 -37.41 8.50
C ILE A 92 -28.97 -38.89 8.83
N SER A 93 -27.95 -39.56 9.37
CA SER A 93 -28.07 -40.98 9.77
C SER A 93 -29.14 -41.19 10.85
N TYR A 94 -29.27 -40.25 11.79
CA TYR A 94 -30.33 -40.24 12.79
C TYR A 94 -31.73 -40.07 12.16
N ALA A 95 -31.90 -39.07 11.29
CA ALA A 95 -33.15 -38.78 10.59
C ALA A 95 -33.62 -39.96 9.72
N GLN A 96 -32.69 -40.63 9.02
CA GLN A 96 -32.99 -41.83 8.25
C GLN A 96 -33.49 -43.00 9.13
N LYS A 97 -32.95 -43.17 10.35
CA LYS A 97 -33.39 -44.22 11.29
C LYS A 97 -34.77 -43.94 11.89
N THR A 98 -35.11 -42.68 12.14
CA THR A 98 -36.41 -42.29 12.69
C THR A 98 -37.53 -42.29 11.65
N ARG A 99 -37.20 -42.39 10.36
CA ARG A 99 -38.16 -42.44 9.25
C ARG A 99 -39.28 -43.47 9.44
N ASN A 100 -38.98 -44.66 9.95
CA ASN A 100 -39.98 -45.71 10.23
C ASN A 100 -40.91 -45.40 11.41
N CYS A 101 -40.64 -44.32 12.16
CA CYS A 101 -41.40 -43.88 13.32
C CYS A 101 -42.33 -42.69 13.03
N VAL A 102 -42.33 -42.21 11.78
CA VAL A 102 -43.04 -41.02 11.31
C VAL A 102 -43.99 -41.42 10.18
N GLU A 103 -45.19 -40.85 10.13
CA GLU A 103 -46.19 -41.16 9.10
C GLU A 103 -46.86 -39.88 8.58
N GLY A 104 -47.51 -39.97 7.42
CA GLY A 104 -48.34 -38.88 6.90
C GLY A 104 -47.53 -37.71 6.35
N THR A 105 -47.98 -36.48 6.62
CA THR A 105 -47.33 -35.24 6.17
C THR A 105 -45.93 -35.08 6.76
N ASP A 106 -45.77 -35.46 8.03
CA ASP A 106 -44.51 -35.35 8.76
C ASP A 106 -43.41 -36.23 8.15
N LEU A 107 -43.78 -37.38 7.55
CA LEU A 107 -42.83 -38.25 6.85
C LEU A 107 -42.33 -37.62 5.56
N LYS A 108 -43.21 -36.92 4.83
CA LYS A 108 -42.84 -36.22 3.59
C LYS A 108 -41.88 -35.06 3.88
N GLU A 109 -42.16 -34.29 4.92
CA GLU A 109 -41.31 -33.17 5.36
C GLU A 109 -39.95 -33.67 5.87
N LEU A 110 -39.92 -34.80 6.58
CA LEU A 110 -38.67 -35.46 6.99
C LEU A 110 -37.85 -35.93 5.78
N ASP A 111 -38.49 -36.51 4.76
CA ASP A 111 -37.82 -36.96 3.54
C ASP A 111 -37.20 -35.79 2.76
N GLU A 112 -37.94 -34.69 2.61
CA GLU A 112 -37.46 -33.44 1.97
C GLU A 112 -36.25 -32.87 2.73
N PHE A 113 -36.32 -32.85 4.07
CA PHE A 113 -35.21 -32.40 4.90
C PHE A 113 -33.95 -33.26 4.71
N ILE A 114 -34.09 -34.59 4.70
CA ILE A 114 -32.95 -35.51 4.53
C ILE A 114 -32.28 -35.26 3.18
N GLU A 115 -33.07 -35.10 2.11
CA GLU A 115 -32.57 -34.81 0.76
C GLU A 115 -31.77 -33.49 0.74
N GLU A 116 -32.29 -32.42 1.34
CA GLU A 116 -31.58 -31.13 1.44
C GLU A 116 -30.28 -31.23 2.23
N ALA A 117 -30.29 -31.96 3.35
CA ALA A 117 -29.12 -32.17 4.19
C ALA A 117 -28.03 -32.98 3.48
N GLU A 118 -28.41 -34.02 2.74
CA GLU A 118 -27.48 -34.82 1.93
C GLU A 118 -26.85 -33.99 0.82
N ILE A 119 -27.62 -33.12 0.16
CA ILE A 119 -27.12 -32.19 -0.85
C ILE A 119 -26.11 -31.22 -0.24
N GLU A 120 -26.37 -30.69 0.96
CA GLU A 120 -25.44 -29.79 1.65
C GLU A 120 -24.16 -30.48 2.08
N SER A 121 -24.25 -31.66 2.71
CA SER A 121 -23.08 -32.46 3.08
C SER A 121 -22.21 -32.79 1.86
N ALA A 122 -22.84 -33.09 0.72
CA ALA A 122 -22.14 -33.34 -0.54
C ALA A 122 -21.42 -32.10 -1.12
N LYS A 123 -21.92 -30.89 -0.85
CA LYS A 123 -21.28 -29.62 -1.27
C LYS A 123 -20.12 -29.20 -0.39
N LEU A 124 -20.05 -29.67 0.87
CA LEU A 124 -18.96 -29.37 1.79
C LEU A 124 -17.66 -30.08 1.34
N ASP A 125 -16.84 -29.35 0.59
CA ASP A 125 -15.47 -29.75 0.24
C ASP A 125 -14.47 -29.21 1.27
N CYS A 126 -14.35 -29.91 2.39
CA CYS A 126 -13.48 -29.48 3.49
C CYS A 126 -11.99 -29.51 3.13
N ASP A 127 -11.58 -30.32 2.15
CA ASP A 127 -10.19 -30.38 1.67
C ASP A 127 -9.85 -29.14 0.85
N LEU A 128 -10.78 -28.68 0.00
CA LEU A 128 -10.65 -27.42 -0.71
C LEU A 128 -10.60 -26.23 0.24
N ILE A 129 -11.51 -26.15 1.23
CA ILE A 129 -11.51 -25.07 2.22
C ILE A 129 -10.16 -24.98 2.93
N LYS A 130 -9.61 -26.13 3.35
CA LYS A 130 -8.29 -26.19 3.98
C LYS A 130 -7.16 -25.72 3.06
N GLN A 131 -7.22 -26.03 1.77
CA GLN A 131 -6.24 -25.57 0.78
C GLN A 131 -6.34 -24.06 0.53
N CYS A 132 -7.54 -23.50 0.65
CA CYS A 132 -7.83 -22.10 0.36
C CYS A 132 -7.49 -21.14 1.51
N GLU A 133 -7.40 -21.60 2.75
CA GLU A 133 -6.98 -20.78 3.90
C GLU A 133 -5.71 -19.94 3.64
N PRO A 134 -4.54 -20.53 3.27
CA PRO A 134 -3.34 -19.75 3.01
C PRO A 134 -3.46 -18.88 1.75
N VAL A 135 -4.27 -19.28 0.78
CA VAL A 135 -4.47 -18.55 -0.49
C VAL A 135 -5.26 -17.26 -0.23
N ILE A 136 -6.27 -17.29 0.63
CA ILE A 136 -7.06 -16.10 1.00
C ILE A 136 -6.19 -15.10 1.76
N VAL A 137 -5.36 -15.56 2.70
CA VAL A 137 -4.42 -14.69 3.43
C VAL A 137 -3.44 -14.01 2.48
N GLN A 138 -2.86 -14.78 1.55
CA GLN A 138 -1.93 -14.21 0.56
C GLN A 138 -2.63 -13.21 -0.37
N LYS A 139 -3.88 -13.47 -0.77
CA LYS A 139 -4.68 -12.52 -1.54
C LYS A 139 -4.82 -11.18 -0.82
N GLU A 140 -5.22 -11.19 0.45
CA GLU A 140 -5.43 -9.98 1.26
C GLU A 140 -4.13 -9.17 1.39
N GLN A 141 -2.99 -9.85 1.59
CA GLN A 141 -1.68 -9.21 1.64
C GLN A 141 -1.31 -8.51 0.33
N LEU A 142 -1.51 -9.19 -0.81
CA LEU A 142 -1.25 -8.61 -2.13
C LEU A 142 -2.19 -7.44 -2.44
N GLU A 143 -3.45 -7.49 -2.01
CA GLU A 143 -4.39 -6.37 -2.18
C GLU A 143 -4.01 -5.15 -1.33
N GLU A 144 -3.48 -5.36 -0.11
CA GLU A 144 -2.95 -4.28 0.73
C GLU A 144 -1.68 -3.65 0.16
N GLU A 145 -0.74 -4.48 -0.33
CA GLU A 145 0.48 -4.03 -0.98
C GLU A 145 0.18 -3.24 -2.27
N LEU A 146 -0.75 -3.74 -3.09
CA LEU A 146 -1.20 -3.06 -4.30
C LEU A 146 -1.82 -1.69 -3.98
N ALA A 147 -2.69 -1.60 -2.97
CA ALA A 147 -3.30 -0.33 -2.56
C ALA A 147 -2.25 0.66 -2.02
N THR A 148 -1.27 0.16 -1.27
CA THR A 148 -0.20 0.99 -0.70
C THR A 148 0.69 1.58 -1.78
N THR A 149 1.12 0.75 -2.74
CA THR A 149 1.98 1.18 -3.84
C THR A 149 1.25 2.11 -4.81
N GLU A 150 -0.05 1.91 -5.04
CA GLU A 150 -0.89 2.83 -5.83
C GLU A 150 -0.91 4.24 -5.21
N ILE A 151 -1.14 4.34 -3.90
CA ILE A 151 -1.14 5.64 -3.20
C ILE A 151 0.23 6.30 -3.29
N GLN A 152 1.30 5.55 -3.05
CA GLN A 152 2.67 6.07 -3.15
C GLN A 152 2.99 6.62 -4.54
N TYR A 153 2.59 5.90 -5.58
CA TYR A 153 2.75 6.35 -6.96
C TYR A 153 1.89 7.59 -7.27
N ALA A 154 0.64 7.65 -6.78
CA ALA A 154 -0.25 8.79 -7.00
C ALA A 154 0.23 10.07 -6.29
N GLU A 155 0.79 9.95 -5.09
CA GLU A 155 1.31 11.09 -4.32
C GLU A 155 2.66 11.58 -4.84
N ASN A 156 3.52 10.67 -5.29
CA ASN A 156 4.85 10.98 -5.79
C ASN A 156 5.24 10.03 -6.93
N PRO A 157 4.83 10.33 -8.18
CA PRO A 157 5.21 9.52 -9.33
C PRO A 157 6.71 9.70 -9.57
N SER A 158 7.49 8.68 -9.22
CA SER A 158 8.91 8.56 -9.50
C SER A 158 9.16 7.26 -10.27
N THR A 159 10.33 7.10 -10.89
CA THR A 159 10.67 5.81 -11.51
C THR A 159 10.62 4.66 -10.49
N LEU A 160 10.98 4.93 -9.23
CA LEU A 160 10.94 3.93 -8.16
C LEU A 160 9.51 3.59 -7.72
N SER A 161 8.66 4.58 -7.45
CA SER A 161 7.27 4.33 -7.04
C SER A 161 6.44 3.73 -8.18
N CYS A 162 6.72 4.12 -9.42
CA CYS A 162 6.12 3.51 -10.61
C CYS A 162 6.52 2.04 -10.74
N ALA A 163 7.81 1.72 -10.61
CA ALA A 163 8.30 0.34 -10.66
C ALA A 163 7.69 -0.51 -9.54
N ALA A 164 7.63 0.01 -8.32
CA ALA A 164 7.01 -0.69 -7.19
C ALA A 164 5.52 -0.97 -7.42
N TYR A 165 4.76 0.00 -7.95
CA TYR A 165 3.36 -0.21 -8.30
C TYR A 165 3.19 -1.21 -9.46
N GLN A 166 4.07 -1.15 -10.47
CA GLN A 166 4.06 -2.11 -11.57
C GLN A 166 4.34 -3.55 -11.07
N ASP A 167 5.29 -3.71 -10.17
CA ASP A 167 5.64 -5.01 -9.58
C ASP A 167 4.47 -5.56 -8.75
N ALA A 168 3.84 -4.75 -7.91
CA ALA A 168 2.67 -5.15 -7.12
C ALA A 168 1.48 -5.57 -8.00
N LEU A 169 1.21 -4.82 -9.09
CA LEU A 169 0.19 -5.18 -10.09
C LEU A 169 0.51 -6.55 -10.72
N ASN A 170 1.75 -6.74 -11.18
CA ASN A 170 2.19 -7.98 -11.82
C ASN A 170 2.09 -9.18 -10.87
N GLU A 171 2.44 -9.01 -9.60
CA GLU A 171 2.34 -10.07 -8.60
C GLU A 171 0.88 -10.45 -8.33
N TYR A 172 -0.01 -9.47 -8.19
CA TYR A 172 -1.46 -9.70 -8.04
C TYR A 172 -2.04 -10.45 -9.24
N ILE A 173 -1.72 -10.02 -10.46
CA ILE A 173 -2.18 -10.66 -11.71
C ILE A 173 -1.65 -12.10 -11.80
N LEU A 174 -0.37 -12.32 -11.48
CA LEU A 174 0.26 -13.64 -11.53
C LEU A 174 -0.33 -14.61 -10.48
N PHE A 175 -0.73 -14.09 -9.33
CA PHE A 175 -1.35 -14.87 -8.25
C PHE A 175 -2.83 -15.22 -8.55
N ALA A 176 -3.51 -14.42 -9.37
CA ALA A 176 -4.95 -14.55 -9.57
C ALA A 176 -5.46 -15.95 -10.00
N PRO A 177 -4.77 -16.70 -10.88
CA PRO A 177 -5.17 -18.08 -11.23
C PRO A 177 -5.15 -19.04 -10.03
N THR A 178 -4.25 -18.83 -9.07
CA THR A 178 -4.15 -19.61 -7.82
C THR A 178 -5.28 -19.27 -6.86
N ALA A 179 -5.67 -17.99 -6.80
CA ALA A 179 -6.77 -17.53 -5.95
C ALA A 179 -8.14 -17.94 -6.47
N LYS A 180 -8.33 -17.98 -7.78
CA LYS A 180 -9.64 -18.17 -8.43
C LYS A 180 -10.49 -19.34 -7.89
N PRO A 181 -9.96 -20.56 -7.68
CA PRO A 181 -10.74 -21.68 -7.15
C PRO A 181 -11.21 -21.49 -5.70
N CYS A 182 -10.59 -20.56 -4.98
CA CYS A 182 -10.86 -20.25 -3.58
C CYS A 182 -11.82 -19.08 -3.40
N ILE A 183 -12.28 -18.45 -4.49
CA ILE A 183 -13.24 -17.35 -4.45
C ILE A 183 -14.64 -17.90 -4.65
N GLY A 184 -15.54 -17.56 -3.72
CA GLY A 184 -16.95 -17.92 -3.82
C GLY A 184 -17.61 -17.33 -5.07
N PRO A 185 -18.66 -17.96 -5.61
CA PRO A 185 -19.29 -17.56 -6.87
C PRO A 185 -19.85 -16.14 -6.88
N GLU A 186 -20.21 -15.60 -5.71
CA GLU A 186 -20.75 -14.25 -5.57
C GLU A 186 -19.67 -13.18 -5.70
N ASP A 187 -18.46 -13.47 -5.21
CA ASP A 187 -17.32 -12.54 -5.24
C ASP A 187 -16.43 -12.76 -6.47
N LEU A 188 -16.59 -13.88 -7.18
CA LEU A 188 -15.76 -14.24 -8.34
C LEU A 188 -15.82 -13.19 -9.44
N SER A 189 -17.00 -12.65 -9.73
CA SER A 189 -17.17 -11.63 -10.77
C SER A 189 -16.45 -10.32 -10.44
N PHE A 190 -16.46 -9.93 -9.16
CA PHE A 190 -15.74 -8.76 -8.67
C PHE A 190 -14.24 -8.98 -8.73
N PHE A 191 -13.77 -10.15 -8.30
CA PHE A 191 -12.36 -10.54 -8.37
C PHE A 191 -11.83 -10.58 -9.81
N GLU A 192 -12.58 -11.16 -10.75
CA GLU A 192 -12.16 -11.14 -12.17
C GLU A 192 -12.11 -9.70 -12.72
N SER A 193 -13.04 -8.83 -12.31
CA SER A 193 -13.02 -7.42 -12.69
C SER A 193 -11.82 -6.66 -12.10
N SER A 194 -11.39 -6.96 -10.87
CA SER A 194 -10.21 -6.31 -10.28
C SER A 194 -8.93 -6.74 -10.99
N VAL A 195 -8.81 -8.02 -11.36
CA VAL A 195 -7.67 -8.52 -12.15
C VAL A 195 -7.59 -7.86 -13.52
N VAL A 196 -8.72 -7.74 -14.23
CA VAL A 196 -8.77 -7.02 -15.53
C VAL A 196 -8.39 -5.54 -15.38
N SER A 197 -8.81 -4.90 -14.28
CA SER A 197 -8.39 -3.53 -13.97
C SER A 197 -6.88 -3.45 -13.79
N ALA A 198 -6.29 -4.39 -13.05
CA ALA A 198 -4.84 -4.44 -12.84
C ALA A 198 -4.07 -4.63 -14.15
N GLU A 199 -4.51 -5.56 -15.01
CA GLU A 199 -3.91 -5.79 -16.35
C GLU A 199 -3.96 -4.52 -17.21
N THR A 200 -5.08 -3.78 -17.15
CA THR A 200 -5.24 -2.51 -17.85
C THR A 200 -4.31 -1.44 -17.30
N SER A 201 -4.13 -1.37 -15.98
CA SER A 201 -3.18 -0.44 -15.35
C SER A 201 -1.76 -0.71 -15.82
N VAL A 202 -1.30 -1.98 -15.78
CA VAL A 202 0.04 -2.37 -16.24
C VAL A 202 0.28 -1.99 -17.70
N ALA A 203 -0.72 -2.20 -18.57
CA ALA A 203 -0.59 -1.89 -19.99
C ALA A 203 -0.47 -0.38 -20.30
N ASN A 204 -0.97 0.48 -19.42
CA ASN A 204 -0.94 1.94 -19.59
C ASN A 204 0.16 2.63 -18.78
N LEU A 205 0.81 1.90 -17.88
CA LEU A 205 1.84 2.45 -16.99
C LEU A 205 3.16 2.61 -17.74
N ASP A 206 3.64 3.84 -17.86
CA ASP A 206 4.94 4.15 -18.45
C ASP A 206 5.95 4.57 -17.38
N CYS A 207 6.68 3.60 -16.85
CA CYS A 207 7.75 3.85 -15.88
C CYS A 207 9.07 4.31 -16.52
N SER A 208 9.09 4.55 -17.85
CA SER A 208 10.27 5.10 -18.53
C SER A 208 10.30 6.64 -18.53
N GLN A 209 9.20 7.27 -18.11
CA GLN A 209 9.17 8.72 -17.92
C GLN A 209 10.12 9.14 -16.79
N LEU A 210 10.85 10.23 -17.00
CA LEU A 210 11.69 10.84 -15.98
C LEU A 210 10.86 11.74 -15.07
N TRP A 211 11.11 11.60 -13.77
CA TRP A 211 10.42 12.36 -12.72
C TRP A 211 11.41 13.00 -11.77
N VAL A 212 10.96 14.05 -11.08
CA VAL A 212 11.69 14.56 -9.92
C VAL A 212 11.88 13.43 -8.88
N GLY A 213 13.06 13.36 -8.27
CA GLY A 213 13.46 12.27 -7.39
C GLY A 213 14.10 11.07 -8.10
N THR A 214 14.03 10.98 -9.43
CA THR A 214 14.64 9.88 -10.19
C THR A 214 16.16 10.00 -10.23
N PHE A 215 16.89 8.89 -10.01
CA PHE A 215 18.33 8.85 -10.28
C PHE A 215 18.59 8.85 -11.81
N TYR A 216 19.22 9.90 -12.31
CA TYR A 216 19.47 10.14 -13.72
C TYR A 216 20.77 10.91 -13.92
N ASP A 217 21.55 10.52 -14.92
CA ASP A 217 22.77 11.21 -15.37
C ASP A 217 23.72 11.59 -14.20
N GLY A 218 23.94 10.63 -13.29
CA GLY A 218 24.90 10.74 -12.18
C GLY A 218 24.38 11.36 -10.88
N GLY A 219 23.13 11.83 -10.83
CA GLY A 219 22.51 12.33 -9.60
C GLY A 219 21.00 12.13 -9.59
N ILE A 220 20.29 12.96 -8.84
CA ILE A 220 18.82 12.91 -8.74
C ILE A 220 18.21 14.11 -9.47
N ILE A 221 17.22 13.88 -10.33
CA ILE A 221 16.46 14.98 -10.93
C ILE A 221 15.78 15.77 -9.82
N ALA A 222 16.20 17.02 -9.63
CA ALA A 222 15.69 17.87 -8.56
C ALA A 222 14.62 18.85 -9.06
N TYR A 223 14.67 19.19 -10.36
CA TYR A 223 13.74 20.13 -10.98
C TYR A 223 13.76 20.00 -12.50
N PHE A 224 12.60 20.13 -13.15
CA PHE A 224 12.49 20.34 -14.60
C PHE A 224 12.24 21.82 -14.87
N LEU A 225 12.98 22.39 -15.82
CA LEU A 225 12.77 23.78 -16.23
C LEU A 225 11.34 24.00 -16.69
N GLN A 226 10.78 25.15 -16.32
CA GLN A 226 9.42 25.57 -16.66
C GLN A 226 9.42 26.74 -17.65
N PRO A 227 8.30 27.00 -18.35
CA PRO A 227 8.17 28.19 -19.19
C PRO A 227 8.49 29.47 -18.39
N GLY A 228 9.57 30.14 -18.79
CA GLY A 228 10.07 31.35 -18.11
C GLY A 228 11.46 31.19 -17.50
N ASP A 229 11.91 29.95 -17.28
CA ASP A 229 13.27 29.68 -16.83
C ASP A 229 14.27 29.88 -17.96
N ALA A 230 15.49 30.31 -17.60
CA ALA A 230 16.58 30.42 -18.55
C ALA A 230 16.93 29.02 -19.09
N GLY A 231 16.94 28.87 -20.42
CA GLY A 231 17.24 27.59 -21.07
C GLY A 231 16.03 26.66 -21.28
N TYR A 232 14.82 27.05 -20.90
CA TYR A 232 13.62 26.25 -21.18
C TYR A 232 13.35 26.10 -22.69
N ASP A 233 13.15 24.86 -23.14
CA ASP A 233 12.64 24.50 -24.46
C ASP A 233 11.47 23.51 -24.29
N ALA A 234 10.34 23.77 -24.95
CA ALA A 234 9.15 22.91 -24.85
C ALA A 234 9.34 21.51 -25.48
N ASN A 235 10.40 21.30 -26.28
CA ASN A 235 10.66 20.05 -27.00
C ASN A 235 11.87 19.30 -26.46
N VAL A 236 12.59 19.86 -25.48
CA VAL A 236 13.78 19.24 -24.91
C VAL A 236 13.66 19.25 -23.39
N LEU A 237 13.85 18.09 -22.78
CA LEU A 237 13.83 17.96 -21.34
C LEU A 237 15.12 18.55 -20.76
N HIS A 238 14.97 19.66 -20.04
CA HIS A 238 16.07 20.32 -19.32
C HIS A 238 15.73 20.46 -17.84
N GLY A 239 16.77 20.51 -17.01
CA GLY A 239 16.54 20.60 -15.58
C GLY A 239 17.79 20.69 -14.73
N LEU A 240 17.58 20.48 -13.44
CA LEU A 240 18.61 20.41 -12.42
C LEU A 240 18.70 18.98 -11.90
N ILE A 241 19.93 18.49 -11.80
CA ILE A 241 20.28 17.26 -11.11
C ILE A 241 21.04 17.65 -9.83
N ILE A 242 20.67 17.07 -8.70
CA ILE A 242 21.33 17.26 -7.42
C ILE A 242 22.15 16.03 -7.03
N SER A 243 23.26 16.25 -6.31
CA SER A 243 24.01 15.15 -5.71
C SER A 243 23.15 14.38 -4.71
N HIS A 244 23.36 13.07 -4.59
CA HIS A 244 22.62 12.22 -3.67
C HIS A 244 23.09 12.36 -2.21
N THR A 245 24.18 13.09 -1.97
CA THR A 245 24.75 13.39 -0.64
C THR A 245 25.20 14.85 -0.53
N ASP A 246 25.24 15.35 0.70
CA ASP A 246 25.86 16.64 1.02
C ASP A 246 27.37 16.59 0.82
N GLN A 247 27.92 17.63 0.19
CA GLN A 247 29.36 17.77 0.01
C GLN A 247 30.01 18.24 1.31
N HIS A 248 29.26 18.98 2.13
CA HIS A 248 29.68 19.39 3.46
C HIS A 248 28.46 19.77 4.31
N THR A 249 28.52 19.56 5.62
CA THR A 249 27.42 19.91 6.55
C THR A 249 27.68 21.19 7.36
N GLU A 250 28.95 21.60 7.53
CA GLU A 250 29.33 22.79 8.31
C GLU A 250 30.44 23.62 7.63
N THR A 251 30.18 24.27 6.50
CA THR A 251 31.21 25.08 5.81
C THR A 251 30.77 26.52 5.54
N GLN A 252 31.76 27.39 5.42
CA GLN A 252 31.60 28.78 5.05
C GLN A 252 31.24 28.91 3.57
N TRP A 253 30.50 29.97 3.24
CA TRP A 253 29.98 30.18 1.89
C TRP A 253 31.08 30.34 0.84
N GLY A 254 32.07 31.16 1.18
CA GLY A 254 33.09 31.67 0.29
C GLY A 254 33.96 32.65 1.06
N CYS A 255 34.67 33.52 0.36
CA CYS A 255 35.53 34.49 1.01
C CYS A 255 34.74 35.43 1.91
N HIS A 256 35.01 35.34 3.21
CA HIS A 256 34.57 36.29 4.21
C HIS A 256 35.76 37.15 4.62
N PHE A 257 35.91 38.30 3.99
CA PHE A 257 36.94 39.26 4.37
C PHE A 257 36.52 39.95 5.67
N TYR A 258 37.38 39.93 6.69
CA TYR A 258 37.14 40.71 7.90
C TYR A 258 37.16 42.21 7.55
N ALA A 259 36.37 43.02 8.27
CA ALA A 259 36.18 44.44 7.98
C ALA A 259 37.46 45.32 7.96
N TYR A 260 38.61 44.76 8.36
CA TYR A 260 39.92 45.42 8.37
C TYR A 260 40.84 44.98 7.22
N ASP A 261 40.37 44.08 6.36
CA ASP A 261 41.09 43.66 5.17
C ASP A 261 40.84 44.65 4.02
N GLU A 262 41.88 44.97 3.27
CA GLU A 262 41.82 45.80 2.05
C GLU A 262 40.96 45.14 0.94
N PHE A 263 40.60 43.87 1.13
CA PHE A 263 39.72 43.06 0.29
C PHE A 263 38.23 43.06 0.70
N ASN A 264 37.80 43.95 1.59
CA ASN A 264 36.39 44.10 1.98
C ASN A 264 35.51 44.71 0.86
N ARG A 265 35.33 43.97 -0.24
CA ARG A 265 34.55 44.33 -1.43
C ARG A 265 33.51 43.26 -1.74
N ASN A 266 32.47 43.63 -2.50
CA ASN A 266 31.59 42.65 -3.12
C ASN A 266 32.41 41.77 -4.08
N LEU A 267 32.06 40.49 -4.17
CA LEU A 267 32.50 39.64 -5.27
C LEU A 267 31.88 40.18 -6.56
N ASN A 268 32.62 40.11 -7.65
CA ASN A 268 32.13 40.61 -8.92
C ASN A 268 31.41 39.48 -9.67
N GLY A 269 30.08 39.55 -9.80
CA GLY A 269 29.29 38.67 -10.67
C GLY A 269 28.51 37.54 -9.97
N ALA A 270 28.81 37.24 -8.70
CA ALA A 270 28.10 36.19 -7.94
C ALA A 270 26.73 36.62 -7.38
N ASP A 271 26.08 37.65 -7.92
CA ASP A 271 24.79 38.19 -7.49
C ASP A 271 23.60 37.70 -8.34
N GLY A 272 23.81 36.71 -9.21
CA GLY A 272 22.75 36.07 -9.97
C GLY A 272 21.75 35.33 -9.07
N HIS A 273 20.47 35.69 -9.16
CA HIS A 273 19.42 35.07 -8.34
C HIS A 273 18.63 33.96 -9.07
N ALA A 274 18.52 34.04 -10.39
CA ALA A 274 17.58 33.25 -11.17
C ALA A 274 18.01 31.79 -11.36
N ILE A 275 17.07 30.95 -11.79
CA ILE A 275 17.39 29.60 -12.27
C ILE A 275 18.36 29.72 -13.45
N GLY A 276 19.43 28.91 -13.45
CA GLY A 276 20.49 28.93 -14.45
C GLY A 276 21.67 29.84 -14.13
N THR A 277 21.65 30.64 -13.05
CA THR A 277 22.80 31.50 -12.70
C THR A 277 23.80 30.84 -11.75
N GLY A 278 23.47 29.68 -11.13
CA GLY A 278 24.30 29.11 -10.07
C GLY A 278 25.70 28.71 -10.54
N LYS A 279 25.81 28.21 -11.76
CA LYS A 279 27.10 27.83 -12.35
C LYS A 279 28.02 29.04 -12.54
N GLN A 280 27.51 30.13 -13.10
CA GLN A 280 28.29 31.34 -13.29
C GLN A 280 28.66 31.98 -11.95
N ASN A 281 27.72 32.03 -11.00
CA ASN A 281 28.02 32.51 -9.65
C ASN A 281 29.14 31.70 -8.99
N THR A 282 29.11 30.36 -9.13
CA THR A 282 30.15 29.48 -8.58
C THR A 282 31.51 29.79 -9.19
N ILE A 283 31.58 29.99 -10.51
CA ILE A 283 32.81 30.40 -11.21
C ILE A 283 33.31 31.76 -10.68
N ASP A 284 32.41 32.73 -10.52
CA ASP A 284 32.77 34.07 -10.05
C ASP A 284 33.26 34.06 -8.59
N ILE A 285 32.63 33.25 -7.73
CA ILE A 285 33.10 33.02 -6.36
C ILE A 285 34.53 32.48 -6.40
N LEU A 286 34.81 31.46 -7.20
CA LEU A 286 36.15 30.83 -7.24
C LEU A 286 37.21 31.70 -7.91
N ALA A 287 36.81 32.56 -8.84
CA ALA A 287 37.72 33.51 -9.49
C ALA A 287 38.19 34.60 -8.54
N ASP A 288 37.29 35.11 -7.70
CA ASP A 288 37.60 36.16 -6.71
C ASP A 288 38.02 35.58 -5.34
N CYS A 289 37.75 34.29 -5.07
CA CYS A 289 38.03 33.61 -3.81
C CYS A 289 38.94 32.38 -3.98
N GLY A 290 40.21 32.50 -3.59
CA GLY A 290 41.21 31.42 -3.64
C GLY A 290 41.26 30.52 -2.40
N LEU A 291 40.15 30.35 -1.67
CA LEU A 291 40.09 29.47 -0.50
C LEU A 291 39.69 28.05 -0.89
N ASP A 292 40.38 27.04 -0.35
CA ASP A 292 40.16 25.63 -0.71
C ASP A 292 39.04 24.93 0.08
N GLU A 293 38.56 25.51 1.19
CA GLU A 293 37.60 24.87 2.11
C GLU A 293 36.27 25.66 2.23
N VAL A 294 35.68 26.01 1.10
CA VAL A 294 34.43 26.80 1.02
C VAL A 294 33.36 26.12 0.16
N ALA A 295 32.09 26.46 0.39
CA ALA A 295 30.93 25.83 -0.27
C ALA A 295 31.07 25.72 -1.79
N ALA A 296 31.43 26.81 -2.47
CA ALA A 296 31.60 26.83 -3.92
C ALA A 296 32.70 25.85 -4.39
N LYS A 297 33.80 25.73 -3.64
CA LYS A 297 34.92 24.85 -3.97
C LYS A 297 34.54 23.39 -3.81
N TYR A 298 33.84 23.03 -2.73
CA TYR A 298 33.35 21.67 -2.52
C TYR A 298 32.43 21.18 -3.65
N CYS A 299 31.57 22.06 -4.18
CA CYS A 299 30.74 21.72 -5.33
C CYS A 299 31.53 21.65 -6.63
N ASN A 300 32.42 22.61 -6.91
CA ASN A 300 33.18 22.67 -8.16
C ASN A 300 34.22 21.56 -8.32
N ASP A 301 34.84 21.12 -7.23
CA ASP A 301 35.84 20.05 -7.25
C ASP A 301 35.20 18.65 -7.21
N LEU A 302 33.87 18.58 -7.10
CA LEU A 302 33.14 17.32 -7.03
C LEU A 302 33.22 16.58 -8.37
N SER A 303 33.79 15.38 -8.34
CA SER A 303 33.67 14.40 -9.41
C SER A 303 32.84 13.23 -8.89
N LEU A 304 31.57 13.19 -9.27
CA LEU A 304 30.60 12.22 -8.78
C LEU A 304 29.93 11.48 -9.93
N ASN A 305 29.92 10.14 -9.86
CA ASN A 305 29.26 9.26 -10.84
C ASN A 305 29.65 9.50 -12.31
N GLY A 306 30.89 9.96 -12.55
CA GLY A 306 31.42 10.23 -13.90
C GLY A 306 31.24 11.66 -14.41
N TYR A 307 30.70 12.57 -13.58
CA TYR A 307 30.48 13.98 -13.93
C TYR A 307 31.30 14.90 -13.03
N ASP A 308 31.88 15.95 -13.61
CA ASP A 308 32.75 16.94 -12.99
C ASP A 308 32.26 18.39 -13.22
N ASP A 309 31.01 18.55 -13.66
CA ASP A 309 30.38 19.83 -14.00
C ASP A 309 29.43 20.34 -12.89
N TRP A 310 29.63 19.84 -11.67
CA TRP A 310 28.87 20.21 -10.47
C TRP A 310 29.18 21.63 -10.00
N TYR A 311 28.19 22.31 -9.43
CA TYR A 311 28.28 23.69 -8.97
C TYR A 311 27.35 23.96 -7.78
N LEU A 312 27.55 25.09 -7.09
CA LEU A 312 26.72 25.52 -5.98
C LEU A 312 25.46 26.22 -6.53
N PRO A 313 24.24 25.77 -6.22
CA PRO A 313 23.01 26.28 -6.84
C PRO A 313 22.76 27.75 -6.51
N SER A 314 22.19 28.54 -7.42
CA SER A 314 21.69 29.88 -7.10
C SER A 314 20.53 29.80 -6.10
N ILE A 315 20.16 30.93 -5.49
CA ILE A 315 19.07 30.96 -4.51
C ILE A 315 17.74 30.47 -5.10
N ALA A 316 17.42 30.81 -6.36
CA ALA A 316 16.20 30.31 -7.00
C ALA A 316 16.28 28.82 -7.34
N GLU A 317 17.44 28.31 -7.77
CA GLU A 317 17.65 26.87 -8.00
C GLU A 317 17.47 26.09 -6.70
N LEU A 318 18.11 26.54 -5.63
CA LEU A 318 18.02 25.90 -4.31
C LEU A 318 16.59 25.94 -3.75
N PHE A 319 15.86 27.02 -3.97
CA PHE A 319 14.46 27.12 -3.56
C PHE A 319 13.52 26.23 -4.40
N ALA A 320 13.77 26.09 -5.70
CA ALA A 320 13.04 25.15 -6.55
C ALA A 320 13.26 23.69 -6.10
N ILE A 321 14.48 23.36 -5.65
CA ILE A 321 14.82 22.07 -5.06
C ILE A 321 14.10 21.86 -3.73
N TYR A 322 14.05 22.87 -2.86
CA TYR A 322 13.27 22.80 -1.62
C TYR A 322 11.80 22.45 -1.88
N GLY A 323 11.18 23.04 -2.91
CA GLY A 323 9.81 22.73 -3.32
C GLY A 323 9.59 21.26 -3.73
N ASN A 324 10.67 20.54 -4.02
CA ASN A 324 10.69 19.14 -4.43
C ASN A 324 11.38 18.22 -3.40
N LYS A 325 11.68 18.72 -2.19
CA LYS A 325 12.52 18.02 -1.21
C LYS A 325 11.99 16.65 -0.82
N ASP A 326 10.68 16.48 -0.71
CA ASP A 326 10.08 15.23 -0.23
C ASP A 326 10.24 14.12 -1.27
N ALA A 327 10.07 14.46 -2.56
CA ALA A 327 10.31 13.54 -3.66
C ALA A 327 11.79 13.14 -3.74
N ILE A 328 12.71 14.08 -3.52
CA ILE A 328 14.14 13.80 -3.48
C ILE A 328 14.49 12.92 -2.27
N ASN A 329 14.01 13.28 -1.07
CA ASN A 329 14.27 12.57 0.20
C ASN A 329 13.77 11.11 0.18
N LEU A 330 12.63 10.84 -0.47
CA LEU A 330 12.12 9.48 -0.59
C LEU A 330 13.07 8.59 -1.42
N ASN A 331 13.67 9.14 -2.47
CA ASN A 331 14.44 8.36 -3.44
C ASN A 331 15.95 8.32 -3.14
N VAL A 332 16.52 9.29 -2.43
CA VAL A 332 17.94 9.24 -1.98
C VAL A 332 18.25 8.02 -1.11
N LEU A 333 17.28 7.57 -0.29
CA LEU A 333 17.49 6.48 0.67
C LEU A 333 17.72 5.12 0.00
N GLY A 334 17.21 4.93 -1.22
CA GLY A 334 17.38 3.71 -2.00
C GLY A 334 18.73 3.60 -2.73
N ILE A 335 19.55 4.65 -2.70
CA ILE A 335 20.80 4.75 -3.48
C ILE A 335 22.01 5.20 -2.65
N ASP A 336 22.05 4.83 -1.36
CA ASP A 336 23.10 5.24 -0.42
C ASP A 336 23.26 6.77 -0.29
N GLY A 337 22.17 7.52 -0.53
CA GLY A 337 22.12 8.98 -0.38
C GLY A 337 21.69 9.44 1.00
N THR A 338 21.74 10.75 1.22
CA THR A 338 21.27 11.40 2.44
C THR A 338 20.08 12.31 2.18
N ALA A 339 19.05 12.20 3.03
CA ALA A 339 17.98 13.20 3.06
C ALA A 339 18.56 14.59 3.38
N PHE A 340 17.85 15.65 3.00
CA PHE A 340 18.22 17.00 3.43
C PHE A 340 18.12 17.12 4.95
N ASP A 341 19.14 17.69 5.57
CA ASP A 341 19.13 18.02 6.99
C ASP A 341 18.30 19.30 7.20
N GLU A 342 17.37 19.25 8.13
CA GLU A 342 16.43 20.34 8.41
C GLU A 342 16.87 21.20 9.62
N SER A 343 18.10 21.01 10.13
CA SER A 343 18.62 21.72 11.30
C SER A 343 19.35 23.03 11.00
N LEU A 344 19.97 23.14 9.80
CA LEU A 344 20.64 24.37 9.34
C LEU A 344 20.25 24.67 7.88
N PRO A 345 20.43 25.93 7.43
CA PRO A 345 20.29 26.27 6.03
C PRO A 345 21.26 25.53 5.11
N TYR A 346 20.93 25.53 3.83
CA TYR A 346 21.83 25.20 2.73
C TYR A 346 22.31 26.48 2.06
N TRP A 347 23.62 26.56 1.79
CA TRP A 347 24.18 27.67 1.03
C TRP A 347 23.73 27.62 -0.44
N SER A 348 23.28 28.76 -0.97
CA SER A 348 23.22 29.01 -2.41
C SER A 348 24.53 29.66 -2.88
N SER A 349 24.76 29.83 -4.18
CA SER A 349 25.86 30.63 -4.74
C SER A 349 25.54 32.11 -4.90
N THR A 350 24.38 32.57 -4.43
CA THR A 350 23.96 33.96 -4.59
C THR A 350 24.53 34.84 -3.46
N GLU A 351 25.35 35.81 -3.82
CA GLU A 351 25.87 36.84 -2.93
C GLU A 351 24.78 37.84 -2.55
N GLY A 352 24.71 38.22 -1.28
CA GLY A 352 23.86 39.33 -0.79
C GLY A 352 24.63 40.61 -0.50
N GLY A 353 25.88 40.67 -0.98
CA GLY A 353 26.84 41.75 -0.74
C GLY A 353 28.00 41.35 0.15
N ILE A 354 28.78 42.35 0.54
CA ILE A 354 30.12 42.21 1.14
C ILE A 354 30.19 41.12 2.22
N LEU A 355 29.33 41.21 3.24
CA LEU A 355 29.40 40.34 4.42
C LEU A 355 28.46 39.13 4.37
N GLY A 356 27.54 39.06 3.41
CA GLY A 356 26.50 38.02 3.48
C GLY A 356 26.14 37.38 2.15
N ALA A 357 25.64 36.17 2.26
CA ALA A 357 25.20 35.34 1.16
C ALA A 357 23.85 34.69 1.48
N TYR A 358 23.15 34.23 0.44
CA TYR A 358 21.83 33.66 0.59
C TYR A 358 21.86 32.15 0.81
N GLY A 359 20.92 31.66 1.60
CA GLY A 359 20.64 30.24 1.77
C GLY A 359 19.15 29.97 1.96
N VAL A 360 18.80 28.68 1.93
CA VAL A 360 17.43 28.18 2.13
C VAL A 360 17.41 27.20 3.30
N HIS A 361 16.47 27.35 4.23
CA HIS A 361 16.26 26.39 5.32
C HIS A 361 15.29 25.29 4.89
N PHE A 362 15.72 24.03 4.83
CA PHE A 362 14.92 22.94 4.27
C PHE A 362 13.81 22.43 5.21
N GLY A 363 13.82 22.80 6.49
CA GLY A 363 12.71 22.51 7.42
C GLY A 363 11.47 23.40 7.24
N GLU A 364 11.62 24.61 6.68
CA GLU A 364 10.52 25.60 6.63
C GLU A 364 10.47 26.45 5.35
N GLY A 365 11.46 26.33 4.46
CA GLY A 365 11.52 27.04 3.19
C GLY A 365 11.93 28.50 3.30
N SER A 366 12.36 28.97 4.46
CA SER A 366 12.77 30.36 4.63
C SER A 366 14.04 30.64 3.83
N GLN A 367 14.01 31.74 3.06
CA GLN A 367 15.16 32.27 2.33
C GLN A 367 15.70 33.48 3.07
N GLY A 368 17.03 33.59 3.19
CA GLY A 368 17.61 34.72 3.91
C GLY A 368 19.10 34.88 3.68
N GLN A 369 19.59 36.07 4.00
CA GLN A 369 21.01 36.38 3.97
C GLN A 369 21.64 36.09 5.33
N SER A 370 22.76 35.38 5.34
CA SER A 370 23.57 35.12 6.53
C SER A 370 25.00 35.57 6.31
N ASN A 371 25.76 35.72 7.40
CA ASN A 371 27.17 36.08 7.31
C ASN A 371 27.94 34.99 6.54
N LYS A 372 28.80 35.38 5.59
CA LYS A 372 29.56 34.43 4.75
C LYS A 372 30.47 33.49 5.57
N GLY A 373 30.88 33.92 6.77
CA GLY A 373 31.67 33.13 7.72
C GLY A 373 30.85 32.18 8.60
N SER A 374 29.52 32.19 8.52
CA SER A 374 28.66 31.18 9.13
C SER A 374 28.84 29.83 8.43
N THR A 375 28.65 28.73 9.16
CA THR A 375 28.80 27.37 8.65
C THR A 375 27.44 26.74 8.39
N PHE A 376 27.18 26.33 7.15
CA PHE A 376 25.92 25.72 6.72
C PHE A 376 26.15 24.50 5.82
N HIS A 377 25.06 23.82 5.46
CA HIS A 377 25.08 22.66 4.58
C HIS A 377 25.33 23.07 3.12
N VAL A 378 25.88 22.13 2.35
CA VAL A 378 26.22 22.32 0.93
C VAL A 378 25.85 21.08 0.16
N ARG A 379 25.01 21.26 -0.87
CA ARG A 379 24.66 20.20 -1.81
C ARG A 379 24.79 20.72 -3.23
N ALA A 380 25.56 20.00 -4.04
CA ALA A 380 25.92 20.39 -5.39
C ALA A 380 24.81 20.06 -6.38
N VAL A 381 24.71 20.87 -7.42
CA VAL A 381 23.81 20.64 -8.56
C VAL A 381 24.59 20.66 -9.87
N ARG A 382 24.01 20.05 -10.90
CA ARG A 382 24.42 20.19 -12.30
C ARG A 382 23.17 20.38 -13.16
N SER A 383 23.34 20.91 -14.37
CA SER A 383 22.23 21.08 -15.33
C SER A 383 22.31 20.03 -16.44
N PHE A 384 21.16 19.65 -17.02
CA PHE A 384 21.09 18.74 -18.17
C PHE A 384 20.16 19.25 -19.26
#